data_AF-A0A7R9V644-F1
#
_entry.id   AF-A0A7R9V644-F1
#
_cell.length_a   1.000
_cell.length_b   1.000
_cell.length_c   1.000
_cell.angle_alpha   90.00
_cell.angle_beta   90.00
_cell.angle_gamma   90.00
#
_symmetry.space_group_name_H-M   'P 1'
#
loop_
_entity.id
_entity.type
_entity.pdbx_description
1 polymer ?
#
loop_
_entity_poly.entity_id
_entity_poly.type
_entity_poly.pdbx_seq_one_letter_code
_entity_poly.pdbx_strand_id
1 'polypeptide(L)'
;AAAAGRDAPPGVPHAFPLAHACVLPVAARAVDAWLYGPDVAAALAGDPSRALRRQQLLVHFGVSRDTGFKLETAAYNRACFRGADQDGWQPVDELIDCKMPLDAPLQCRLPLDAVAAQLSSAGFDVALSTDPGRFVCNYIYYRSLQRTRALGGVWSVFVHVPHFEHVP
;
A
#
# COMPACT_ATOMS: atom_id res chain seq x y z
N ALA A 1 13.01 -2.54 -29.34
CA ALA A 1 12.32 -1.31 -29.75
C ALA A 1 12.06 -0.48 -28.50
N ALA A 2 12.67 0.69 -28.40
CA ALA A 2 12.50 1.60 -27.28
C ALA A 2 11.04 2.09 -27.24
N ALA A 3 10.36 1.90 -26.11
CA ALA A 3 9.03 2.46 -25.91
C ALA A 3 9.19 3.98 -25.76
N ALA A 4 8.79 4.69 -26.81
CA ALA A 4 8.68 6.15 -26.82
C ALA A 4 7.78 6.58 -25.65
N GLY A 5 8.25 7.61 -24.93
CA GLY A 5 7.54 8.21 -23.82
C GLY A 5 6.13 8.61 -24.22
N ARG A 6 5.14 8.07 -23.52
CA ARG A 6 3.80 8.64 -23.52
C ARG A 6 3.86 9.85 -22.61
N ASP A 7 3.77 11.05 -23.20
CA ASP A 7 3.68 12.28 -22.43
C ASP A 7 2.53 12.18 -21.43
N ALA A 8 2.82 12.56 -20.18
CA ALA A 8 1.82 12.60 -19.14
C ALA A 8 0.70 13.58 -19.54
N PRO A 9 -0.58 13.26 -19.27
CA PRO A 9 -1.67 14.17 -19.59
C PRO A 9 -1.46 15.54 -18.92
N PRO A 10 -1.83 16.64 -19.59
CA PRO A 10 -1.60 17.99 -19.08
C PRO A 10 -2.35 18.19 -17.76
N GLY A 11 -1.63 18.59 -16.71
CA GLY A 11 -2.19 18.85 -15.37
C GLY A 11 -1.65 17.99 -14.24
N VAL A 12 -0.82 16.97 -14.53
CA VAL A 12 -0.12 16.22 -13.47
C VAL A 12 1.10 17.05 -13.00
N PRO A 13 1.10 17.61 -11.78
CA PRO A 13 2.23 18.39 -11.29
C PRO A 13 3.45 17.46 -11.14
N HIS A 14 4.62 17.92 -11.57
CA HIS A 14 5.95 17.33 -11.35
C HIS A 14 5.95 15.80 -11.11
N ALA A 15 6.12 15.03 -12.19
CA ALA A 15 6.14 13.57 -12.20
C ALA A 15 6.77 12.98 -10.94
N PHE A 16 5.99 12.22 -10.15
CA PHE A 16 6.53 11.32 -9.14
C PHE A 16 7.30 10.22 -9.88
N PRO A 17 8.64 10.24 -9.91
CA PRO A 17 9.37 9.21 -10.63
C PRO A 17 9.19 7.88 -9.90
N LEU A 18 8.92 6.81 -10.66
CA LEU A 18 8.87 5.46 -10.10
C LEU A 18 10.27 5.07 -9.61
N ALA A 19 10.45 5.01 -8.29
CA ALA A 19 11.73 4.63 -7.69
C ALA A 19 11.93 3.10 -7.65
N HIS A 20 10.86 2.36 -7.39
CA HIS A 20 10.90 0.91 -7.23
C HIS A 20 9.51 0.30 -7.48
N ALA A 21 9.46 -0.88 -8.09
CA ALA A 21 8.25 -1.67 -8.27
C ALA A 21 8.60 -3.17 -8.21
N CYS A 22 7.76 -3.96 -7.55
CA CYS A 22 7.93 -5.40 -7.43
C CYS A 22 6.57 -6.08 -7.23
N VAL A 23 6.52 -7.38 -7.54
CA VAL A 23 5.41 -8.26 -7.15
C VAL A 23 5.89 -9.09 -5.98
N LEU A 24 5.13 -9.08 -4.89
CA LEU A 24 5.48 -9.82 -3.68
C LEU A 24 4.76 -11.17 -3.66
N PRO A 25 5.42 -12.23 -3.16
CA PRO A 25 4.73 -13.43 -2.75
C PRO A 25 3.58 -13.14 -1.78
N VAL A 26 2.58 -14.02 -1.88
CA VAL A 26 1.50 -14.37 -0.95
C VAL A 26 1.80 -14.52 0.53
N ALA A 27 2.86 -13.92 1.10
CA ALA A 27 3.42 -14.35 2.38
C ALA A 27 3.89 -13.21 3.28
N ALA A 28 3.57 -13.28 4.57
CA ALA A 28 3.94 -12.25 5.55
C ALA A 28 5.46 -12.12 5.72
N ARG A 29 6.18 -13.24 5.67
CA ARG A 29 7.65 -13.26 5.71
C ARG A 29 8.26 -12.53 4.51
N ALA A 30 7.68 -12.69 3.32
CA ALA A 30 8.13 -11.98 2.13
C ALA A 30 7.88 -10.47 2.23
N VAL A 31 6.75 -10.07 2.83
CA VAL A 31 6.45 -8.66 3.15
C VAL A 31 7.52 -8.06 4.06
N ASP A 32 7.85 -8.71 5.18
CA ASP A 32 8.85 -8.19 6.11
C ASP A 32 10.25 -8.14 5.48
N ALA A 33 10.64 -9.20 4.76
CA ALA A 33 11.92 -9.26 4.06
C ALA A 33 12.07 -8.16 3.00
N TRP A 34 11.00 -7.89 2.24
CA TRP A 34 11.01 -6.80 1.26
C TRP A 34 10.99 -5.43 1.94
N LEU A 35 10.03 -5.18 2.82
CA LEU A 35 9.82 -3.87 3.42
C LEU A 35 11.10 -3.44 4.15
N TYR A 36 11.66 -4.30 5.00
CA TYR A 36 12.89 -4.07 5.79
C TYR A 36 14.18 -4.48 5.08
N GLY A 37 14.09 -4.87 3.81
CA GLY A 37 15.23 -5.21 2.97
C GLY A 37 16.04 -3.99 2.51
N PRO A 38 17.26 -4.23 1.98
CA PRO A 38 18.19 -3.18 1.55
C PRO A 38 17.64 -2.34 0.39
N ASP A 39 16.92 -2.94 -0.55
CA ASP A 39 16.41 -2.24 -1.74
C ASP A 39 15.37 -1.18 -1.37
N VAL A 40 14.40 -1.55 -0.53
CA VAL A 40 13.39 -0.61 -0.03
C VAL A 40 14.02 0.39 0.92
N ALA A 41 14.96 -0.02 1.78
CA ALA A 41 15.68 0.92 2.64
C ALA A 41 16.44 1.98 1.81
N ALA A 42 17.15 1.58 0.76
CA ALA A 42 17.84 2.49 -0.15
C ALA A 42 16.85 3.38 -0.91
N ALA A 43 15.76 2.81 -1.42
CA ALA A 43 14.71 3.55 -2.11
C ALA A 43 14.04 4.59 -1.20
N LEU A 44 13.86 4.30 0.10
CA LEU A 44 13.28 5.19 1.09
C LEU A 44 14.26 6.22 1.66
N ALA A 45 15.54 5.90 1.77
CA ALA A 45 16.58 6.89 2.06
C ALA A 45 16.71 7.90 0.91
N GLY A 46 16.86 7.37 -0.31
CA GLY A 46 17.06 8.10 -1.57
C GLY A 46 18.10 9.20 -1.51
N ASP A 47 17.97 10.19 -2.40
CA ASP A 47 19.03 11.19 -2.61
C ASP A 47 19.14 12.16 -1.42
N PRO A 48 20.27 12.15 -0.68
CA PRO A 48 20.49 13.04 0.46
C PRO A 48 20.42 14.52 0.08
N SER A 49 20.76 14.88 -1.17
CA SER A 49 20.70 16.26 -1.66
C SER A 49 19.27 16.81 -1.74
N ARG A 50 18.26 15.94 -1.71
CA ARG A 50 16.83 16.29 -1.79
C ARG A 50 16.08 16.13 -0.47
N ALA A 51 16.77 15.78 0.62
CA ALA A 51 16.16 15.37 1.89
C ALA A 51 15.11 16.36 2.44
N LEU A 52 15.33 17.67 2.30
CA LEU A 52 14.45 18.72 2.83
C LEU A 52 13.10 18.85 2.11
N ARG A 53 12.95 18.30 0.89
CA ARG A 53 11.71 18.38 0.09
C ARG A 53 11.21 17.02 -0.39
N ARG A 54 11.79 15.95 0.11
CA ARG A 54 11.54 14.61 -0.41
C ARG A 54 10.20 14.10 0.09
N GLN A 55 9.28 13.95 -0.85
CA GLN A 55 7.97 13.35 -0.63
C GLN A 55 7.96 11.98 -1.31
N GLN A 56 7.62 10.93 -0.58
CA GLN A 56 7.60 9.57 -1.11
C GLN A 56 6.30 8.88 -0.77
N LEU A 57 5.79 8.10 -1.71
CA LEU A 57 4.56 7.36 -1.54
C LEU A 57 4.80 5.88 -1.85
N LEU A 58 4.53 5.02 -0.87
CA LEU A 58 4.42 3.57 -1.07
C LEU A 58 2.97 3.26 -1.42
N VAL A 59 2.73 2.82 -2.65
CA VAL A 59 1.41 2.36 -3.09
C VAL A 59 1.43 0.85 -3.12
N HIS A 60 0.57 0.23 -2.33
CA HIS A 60 0.34 -1.22 -2.35
C HIS A 60 -0.94 -1.53 -3.11
N PHE A 61 -0.91 -2.62 -3.87
CA PHE A 61 -2.08 -3.15 -4.56
C PHE A 61 -2.35 -4.57 -4.09
N GLY A 62 -3.62 -4.93 -3.95
CA GLY A 62 -4.05 -6.30 -3.70
C GLY A 62 -5.39 -6.57 -4.36
N VAL A 63 -5.61 -7.79 -4.83
CA VAL A 63 -6.88 -8.15 -5.47
C VAL A 63 -7.95 -8.38 -4.40
N SER A 64 -9.13 -7.79 -4.57
CA SER A 64 -10.33 -8.12 -3.81
C SER A 64 -11.40 -8.78 -4.68
N ARG A 65 -12.46 -9.26 -4.04
CA ARG A 65 -13.64 -9.84 -4.72
C ARG A 65 -14.66 -8.76 -5.13
N ASP A 66 -14.36 -7.50 -4.88
CA ASP A 66 -15.24 -6.40 -5.22
C ASP A 66 -15.18 -6.08 -6.71
N THR A 67 -16.12 -5.28 -7.18
CA THR A 67 -16.23 -4.84 -8.58
C THR A 67 -15.49 -3.54 -8.86
N GLY A 68 -15.22 -2.74 -7.82
CA GLY A 68 -14.54 -1.45 -7.91
C GLY A 68 -13.26 -1.39 -7.08
N PHE A 69 -12.54 -0.28 -7.22
CA PHE A 69 -11.34 0.01 -6.44
C PHE A 69 -11.73 0.42 -5.01
N LYS A 70 -10.94 0.00 -4.02
CA LYS A 70 -11.07 0.49 -2.65
C LYS A 70 -9.78 1.14 -2.18
N LEU A 71 -9.88 2.40 -1.75
CA LEU A 71 -8.80 3.08 -1.04
C LEU A 71 -8.95 2.77 0.45
N GLU A 72 -8.02 2.00 0.99
CA GLU A 72 -8.04 1.63 2.40
C GLU A 72 -7.63 2.82 3.27
N THR A 73 -8.48 3.21 4.21
CA THR A 73 -8.26 4.34 5.10
C THR A 73 -7.54 3.94 6.39
N ALA A 74 -7.52 2.65 6.71
CA ALA A 74 -6.87 2.12 7.90
C ALA A 74 -6.34 0.69 7.71
N ALA A 75 -5.43 0.29 8.59
CA ALA A 75 -5.03 -1.10 8.81
C ALA A 75 -5.10 -1.45 10.31
N TYR A 76 -5.22 -2.74 10.63
CA TYR A 76 -5.45 -3.21 11.99
C TYR A 76 -4.34 -4.14 12.47
N ASN A 77 -3.98 -4.02 13.75
CA ASN A 77 -2.98 -4.87 14.40
C ASN A 77 -3.51 -6.29 14.66
N ARG A 78 -3.78 -7.05 13.60
CA ARG A 78 -4.30 -8.42 13.69
C ARG A 78 -3.98 -9.19 12.41
N ALA A 79 -3.31 -10.33 12.57
CA ALA A 79 -3.17 -11.34 11.55
C ALA A 79 -4.15 -12.48 11.88
N CYS A 80 -5.17 -12.65 11.04
CA CYS A 80 -6.18 -13.71 11.19
C CYS A 80 -6.53 -14.25 9.80
N PHE A 81 -5.78 -15.25 9.35
CA PHE A 81 -5.76 -15.68 7.95
C PHE A 81 -6.76 -16.83 7.74
N ARG A 82 -7.78 -16.61 6.89
CA ARG A 82 -8.79 -17.65 6.59
C ARG A 82 -8.21 -18.89 5.91
N GLY A 83 -7.08 -18.75 5.21
CA GLY A 83 -6.28 -19.82 4.64
C GLY A 83 -4.81 -19.50 4.82
N ALA A 84 -3.96 -20.53 4.71
CA ALA A 84 -2.51 -20.33 4.80
C ALA A 84 -2.00 -19.37 3.73
N ASP A 85 -1.01 -18.57 4.10
CA ASP A 85 -0.23 -17.78 3.17
C ASP A 85 0.68 -18.70 2.31
N GLN A 86 1.41 -18.16 1.34
CA GLN A 86 2.26 -18.98 0.43
C GLN A 86 3.42 -19.69 1.15
N ASP A 87 3.82 -19.23 2.34
CA ASP A 87 4.84 -19.89 3.16
C ASP A 87 4.21 -20.90 4.16
N GLY A 88 2.89 -21.07 4.13
CA GLY A 88 2.15 -21.99 4.99
C GLY A 88 1.71 -21.40 6.33
N TRP A 89 1.94 -20.11 6.60
CA TRP A 89 1.54 -19.48 7.85
C TRP A 89 0.03 -19.17 7.85
N GLN A 90 -0.68 -19.67 8.86
CA GLN A 90 -2.12 -19.45 9.04
C GLN A 90 -2.43 -18.97 10.48
N PRO A 91 -2.10 -17.72 10.81
CA PRO A 91 -2.32 -17.16 12.13
C PRO A 91 -3.80 -17.03 12.47
N VAL A 92 -4.12 -17.16 13.75
CA VAL A 92 -5.46 -16.94 14.32
C VAL A 92 -5.32 -15.91 15.45
N ASP A 93 -5.83 -14.71 15.20
CA ASP A 93 -5.83 -13.59 16.16
C ASP A 93 -4.46 -13.23 16.73
N GLU A 94 -3.43 -13.34 15.91
CA GLU A 94 -2.06 -13.00 16.27
C GLU A 94 -1.80 -11.49 16.08
N LEU A 95 -0.94 -10.94 16.94
CA LEU A 95 -0.50 -9.55 16.84
C LEU A 95 0.53 -9.39 15.71
N ILE A 96 0.38 -8.34 14.90
CA ILE A 96 1.41 -7.94 13.94
C ILE A 96 2.54 -7.19 14.68
N ASP A 97 2.16 -6.28 15.58
CA ASP A 97 3.03 -5.56 16.50
C ASP A 97 2.67 -5.94 17.94
N CYS A 98 3.61 -6.62 18.61
CA CYS A 98 3.46 -7.05 20.00
C CYS A 98 3.41 -5.90 21.01
N LYS A 99 3.75 -4.67 20.61
CA LYS A 99 3.72 -3.48 21.48
C LYS A 99 2.36 -2.79 21.51
N MET A 100 1.44 -3.18 20.62
CA MET A 100 0.14 -2.56 20.47
C MET A 100 -0.98 -3.59 20.75
N PRO A 101 -2.16 -3.17 21.23
CA PRO A 101 -3.30 -4.07 21.41
C PRO A 101 -3.76 -4.73 20.11
N LEU A 102 -4.46 -5.87 20.24
CA LEU A 102 -5.14 -6.53 19.11
C LEU A 102 -6.14 -5.55 18.46
N ASP A 103 -6.20 -5.55 17.13
CA ASP A 103 -7.07 -4.67 16.34
C ASP A 103 -6.81 -3.16 16.56
N ALA A 104 -5.70 -2.75 17.17
CA ALA A 104 -5.30 -1.34 17.22
C ALA A 104 -5.17 -0.79 15.79
N PRO A 105 -5.84 0.34 15.45
CA PRO A 105 -5.84 0.85 14.08
C PRO A 105 -4.64 1.76 13.81
N LEU A 106 -4.12 1.69 12.59
CA LEU A 106 -3.27 2.72 11.99
C LEU A 106 -4.04 3.34 10.82
N GLN A 107 -4.28 4.65 10.92
CA GLN A 107 -4.95 5.44 9.89
C GLN A 107 -3.96 5.89 8.80
N CYS A 108 -4.44 5.93 7.55
CA CYS A 108 -3.81 6.62 6.44
C CYS A 108 -3.71 8.12 6.74
N ARG A 109 -2.61 8.75 6.33
CA ARG A 109 -2.38 10.21 6.52
C ARG A 109 -2.57 11.00 5.23
N LEU A 110 -2.99 10.34 4.14
CA LEU A 110 -3.29 10.99 2.87
C LEU A 110 -4.76 11.45 2.86
N PRO A 111 -5.09 12.52 2.12
CA PRO A 111 -6.46 13.02 2.01
C PRO A 111 -7.29 12.13 1.07
N LEU A 112 -7.58 10.90 1.47
CA LEU A 112 -8.18 9.89 0.59
C LEU A 112 -9.58 10.29 0.10
N ASP A 113 -10.35 11.10 0.85
CA ASP A 113 -11.63 11.65 0.38
C ASP A 113 -11.46 12.46 -0.92
N ALA A 114 -10.44 13.34 -0.95
CA ALA A 114 -10.14 14.17 -2.11
C ALA A 114 -9.60 13.32 -3.28
N VAL A 115 -8.77 12.33 -2.97
CA VAL A 115 -8.25 11.38 -3.98
C VAL A 115 -9.39 10.56 -4.59
N ALA A 116 -10.30 10.03 -3.76
CA ALA A 116 -11.46 9.30 -4.23
C ALA A 116 -12.36 10.17 -5.10
N ALA A 117 -12.66 11.41 -4.68
CA ALA A 117 -13.46 12.33 -5.47
C ALA A 117 -12.84 12.64 -6.85
N GLN A 118 -11.52 12.81 -6.92
CA GLN A 118 -10.79 13.03 -8.18
C GLN A 118 -10.80 11.79 -9.08
N LEU A 119 -10.62 10.60 -8.52
CA LEU A 119 -10.67 9.35 -9.27
C LEU A 119 -12.10 9.06 -9.77
N SER A 120 -13.12 9.28 -8.95
CA SER A 120 -14.52 9.17 -9.36
C SER A 120 -14.87 10.15 -10.48
N SER A 121 -14.43 11.41 -10.40
CA SER A 121 -14.68 12.39 -11.47
C SER A 121 -13.95 12.06 -12.78
N ALA A 122 -12.84 11.31 -12.70
CA ALA A 122 -12.15 10.74 -13.84
C ALA A 122 -12.82 9.45 -14.40
N GLY A 123 -13.91 8.98 -13.79
CA GLY A 123 -14.70 7.84 -14.27
C GLY A 123 -14.32 6.49 -13.67
N PHE A 124 -13.46 6.45 -12.65
CA PHE A 124 -13.14 5.20 -11.96
C PHE A 124 -14.19 4.87 -10.89
N ASP A 125 -14.64 3.61 -10.84
CA ASP A 125 -15.45 3.10 -9.74
C ASP A 125 -14.56 2.90 -8.51
N VAL A 126 -14.55 3.88 -7.61
CA VAL A 126 -13.69 3.91 -6.42
C VAL A 126 -14.50 4.25 -5.17
N ALA A 127 -14.22 3.54 -4.09
CA ALA A 127 -14.78 3.80 -2.77
C ALA A 127 -13.69 3.87 -1.71
N LEU A 128 -13.98 4.54 -0.60
CA LEU A 128 -13.18 4.41 0.61
C LEU A 128 -13.56 3.13 1.34
N SER A 129 -12.57 2.47 1.93
CA SER A 129 -12.77 1.27 2.74
C SER A 129 -12.07 1.43 4.07
N THR A 130 -12.75 1.02 5.14
CA THR A 130 -12.17 0.94 6.48
C THR A 130 -11.75 -0.47 6.83
N ASP A 131 -11.97 -1.47 5.97
CA ASP A 131 -11.63 -2.86 6.25
C ASP A 131 -10.74 -3.46 5.14
N PRO A 132 -9.41 -3.46 5.33
CA PRO A 132 -8.51 -4.11 4.39
C PRO A 132 -8.49 -5.64 4.55
N GLY A 133 -9.41 -6.21 5.35
CA GLY A 133 -9.41 -7.61 5.74
C GLY A 133 -8.44 -7.90 6.88
N ARG A 134 -8.08 -9.19 7.04
CA ARG A 134 -7.11 -9.65 8.06
C ARG A 134 -6.05 -10.59 7.49
N PHE A 135 -5.88 -10.59 6.16
CA PHE A 135 -4.89 -11.39 5.45
C PHE A 135 -3.60 -10.59 5.17
N VAL A 136 -2.77 -11.06 4.22
CA VAL A 136 -1.48 -10.43 3.89
C VAL A 136 -1.62 -8.97 3.43
N CYS A 137 -2.75 -8.58 2.82
CA CYS A 137 -3.08 -7.18 2.48
C CYS A 137 -3.10 -6.25 3.70
N ASN A 138 -3.84 -6.62 4.76
CA ASN A 138 -3.81 -5.90 6.03
C ASN A 138 -2.41 -5.94 6.66
N TYR A 139 -1.72 -7.08 6.58
CA TYR A 139 -0.38 -7.24 7.16
C TYR A 139 0.62 -6.25 6.58
N ILE A 140 0.76 -6.19 5.24
CA ILE A 140 1.65 -5.22 4.59
C ILE A 140 1.20 -3.79 4.85
N TYR A 141 -0.10 -3.53 4.84
CA TYR A 141 -0.56 -2.16 5.02
C TYR A 141 -0.26 -1.65 6.44
N TYR A 142 -0.50 -2.48 7.47
CA TYR A 142 -0.19 -2.16 8.86
C TYR A 142 1.31 -1.91 9.06
N ARG A 143 2.17 -2.82 8.58
CA ARG A 143 3.64 -2.69 8.64
C ARG A 143 4.14 -1.43 7.92
N SER A 144 3.60 -1.13 6.73
CA SER A 144 3.98 0.05 5.96
C SER A 144 3.52 1.36 6.61
N LEU A 145 2.31 1.42 7.17
CA LEU A 145 1.86 2.59 7.94
C LEU A 145 2.72 2.81 9.18
N GLN A 146 3.05 1.74 9.90
CA GLN A 146 3.94 1.80 11.07
C GLN A 146 5.32 2.37 10.68
N ARG A 147 5.94 1.81 9.65
CA ARG A 147 7.26 2.23 9.19
C ARG A 147 7.26 3.67 8.68
N THR A 148 6.31 4.02 7.81
CA THR A 148 6.27 5.36 7.19
C THR A 148 5.92 6.45 8.19
N ARG A 149 5.24 6.16 9.30
CA ARG A 149 5.06 7.13 10.40
C ARG A 149 6.38 7.51 11.08
N ALA A 150 7.34 6.57 11.16
CA ALA A 150 8.67 6.83 11.71
C ALA A 150 9.57 7.60 10.72
N LEU A 151 9.18 7.69 9.44
CA LEU A 151 9.93 8.34 8.38
C LEU A 151 9.24 9.65 7.96
N GLY A 152 9.84 10.80 8.28
CA GLY A 152 9.36 12.08 7.79
C GLY A 152 9.34 12.13 6.26
N GLY A 153 8.29 12.66 5.65
CA GLY A 153 8.19 12.79 4.19
C GLY A 153 7.86 11.50 3.44
N VAL A 154 7.42 10.45 4.13
CA VAL A 154 7.02 9.17 3.51
C VAL A 154 5.59 8.81 3.92
N TRP A 155 4.78 8.42 2.95
CA TRP A 155 3.39 7.97 3.14
C TRP A 155 3.19 6.59 2.54
N SER A 156 2.14 5.90 2.98
CA SER A 156 1.70 4.63 2.41
C SER A 156 0.19 4.62 2.24
N VAL A 157 -0.26 4.00 1.15
CA VAL A 157 -1.66 3.71 0.86
C VAL A 157 -1.77 2.29 0.34
N PHE A 158 -2.88 1.64 0.65
CA PHE A 158 -3.26 0.37 0.06
C PHE A 158 -4.51 0.56 -0.80
N VAL A 159 -4.47 0.00 -2.00
CA VAL A 159 -5.57 0.01 -2.94
C VAL A 159 -5.97 -1.44 -3.21
N HIS A 160 -7.16 -1.84 -2.78
CA HIS A 160 -7.73 -3.06 -3.30
C HIS A 160 -8.23 -2.80 -4.72
N VAL A 161 -7.81 -3.65 -5.65
CA VAL A 161 -8.23 -3.62 -7.05
C VAL A 161 -9.25 -4.74 -7.28
N PRO A 162 -10.23 -4.54 -8.16
CA PRO A 162 -11.20 -5.59 -8.44
C PRO A 162 -10.54 -6.78 -9.14
N HIS A 163 -11.24 -7.91 -9.15
CA HIS A 163 -10.82 -9.07 -9.93
C HIS A 163 -10.68 -8.71 -11.42
N PHE A 164 -9.74 -9.35 -12.13
CA PHE A 164 -9.43 -9.01 -13.53
C PHE A 164 -10.65 -9.06 -14.46
N GLU A 165 -11.62 -9.93 -14.17
CA GLU A 165 -12.89 -10.04 -14.92
C GLU A 165 -13.76 -8.78 -14.86
N HIS A 166 -13.54 -7.90 -13.88
CA HIS A 166 -14.26 -6.64 -13.69
C HIS A 166 -13.41 -5.41 -14.03
N VAL A 167 -12.15 -5.60 -14.46
CA VAL A 167 -11.32 -4.50 -14.95
C VAL A 167 -11.65 -4.25 -16.43
N PRO A 168 -12.13 -3.05 -16.81
CA PRO A 168 -12.51 -2.73 -18.20
C PRO A 168 -11.33 -2.67 -19.18
#